data_AF-A0A2G2GH87-F1
#
_entry.id   AF-A0A2G2GH87-F1
#
_cell.length_a   1.000
_cell.length_b   1.000
_cell.length_c   1.000
_cell.angle_alpha   90.00
_cell.angle_beta   90.00
_cell.angle_gamma   90.00
#
_symmetry.space_group_name_H-M   'P 1'
#
loop_
_entity.id
_entity.type
_entity.pdbx_description
1 polymer ?
#
loop_
_entity_poly.entity_id
_entity_poly.type
_entity_poly.pdbx_seq_one_letter_code
_entity_poly.pdbx_strand_id
1 'polypeptide(L)'
;MGNLFLSPNGKIGSAEFIRAGFILILVGAALSVPGSVSKSLGVLFGLLTYCLAFPWIIIWVKRLRTGDKSGWMVMAYMAMYFAFLVIGASIVLIGFGGEEFVGILNEKISNEISQTEYMERIEGFSKQLFLPLTISGLLASLLTLFIADRAIPQYEGDTP
;
A
#
# COMPACT_ATOMS: atom_id res chain seq x y z
N MET A 1 -13.00 -14.77 -24.55
CA MET A 1 -12.36 -13.75 -23.68
C MET A 1 -13.00 -13.72 -22.28
N GLY A 2 -13.22 -14.88 -21.67
CA GLY A 2 -13.80 -14.99 -20.31
C GLY A 2 -12.79 -15.64 -19.37
N ASN A 3 -12.55 -15.01 -18.23
CA ASN A 3 -11.86 -15.54 -17.04
C ASN A 3 -10.33 -15.79 -17.08
N LEU A 4 -9.56 -14.84 -17.63
CA LEU A 4 -8.15 -14.69 -17.23
C LEU A 4 -8.02 -14.28 -15.74
N PHE A 5 -8.87 -13.36 -15.28
CA PHE A 5 -8.84 -12.88 -13.90
C PHE A 5 -9.35 -13.92 -12.88
N LEU A 6 -10.26 -14.83 -13.25
CA LEU A 6 -10.86 -15.82 -12.35
C LEU A 6 -10.45 -17.28 -12.59
N SER A 7 -9.67 -17.61 -13.63
CA SER A 7 -9.14 -18.98 -13.74
C SER A 7 -8.02 -19.21 -12.70
N PRO A 8 -8.08 -20.29 -11.89
CA PRO A 8 -7.05 -20.62 -10.89
C PRO A 8 -5.66 -20.86 -11.49
N ASN A 9 -5.62 -21.21 -12.78
CA ASN A 9 -4.41 -21.55 -13.53
C ASN A 9 -4.05 -20.52 -14.62
N GLY A 10 -4.76 -19.40 -14.72
CA GLY A 10 -4.51 -18.39 -15.74
C GLY A 10 -3.16 -17.70 -15.57
N LYS A 11 -2.38 -17.63 -16.65
CA LYS A 11 -1.22 -16.75 -16.80
C LYS A 11 -1.72 -15.33 -17.08
N ILE A 12 -1.07 -14.29 -16.54
CA ILE A 12 -1.41 -12.89 -16.83
C ILE A 12 -0.24 -12.20 -17.51
N GLY A 13 -0.54 -11.54 -18.62
CA GLY A 13 0.43 -10.74 -19.35
C GLY A 13 0.84 -9.47 -18.61
N SER A 14 1.81 -8.77 -19.18
CA SER A 14 2.35 -7.53 -18.60
C SER A 14 1.27 -6.45 -18.51
N ALA A 15 0.53 -6.26 -19.61
CA ALA A 15 -0.52 -5.25 -19.70
C ALA A 15 -1.67 -5.50 -18.71
N GLU A 16 -2.11 -6.76 -18.55
CA GLU A 16 -3.16 -7.12 -17.61
C GLU A 16 -2.70 -7.00 -16.16
N PHE A 17 -1.45 -7.35 -15.87
CA PHE A 17 -0.87 -7.21 -14.54
C PHE A 17 -0.79 -5.74 -14.11
N ILE A 18 -0.27 -4.86 -14.97
CA ILE A 18 -0.22 -3.42 -14.70
C ILE A 18 -1.64 -2.87 -14.53
N ARG A 19 -2.57 -3.23 -15.42
CA ARG A 19 -3.96 -2.76 -15.35
C ARG A 19 -4.63 -3.19 -14.04
N ALA A 20 -4.50 -4.46 -13.66
CA ALA A 20 -5.08 -4.97 -12.42
C ALA A 20 -4.44 -4.33 -11.17
N GLY A 21 -3.12 -4.19 -11.16
CA GLY A 21 -2.39 -3.51 -10.08
C GLY A 21 -2.82 -2.05 -9.95
N PHE A 22 -2.95 -1.33 -11.05
CA PHE A 22 -3.39 0.06 -11.06
C PHE A 22 -4.83 0.22 -10.55
N ILE A 23 -5.74 -0.66 -10.96
CA ILE A 23 -7.11 -0.69 -10.42
C ILE A 23 -7.10 -0.90 -8.91
N LEU A 24 -6.31 -1.85 -8.40
CA LEU A 24 -6.22 -2.11 -6.96
C LEU A 24 -5.65 -0.91 -6.20
N ILE A 25 -4.64 -0.23 -6.75
CA ILE A 25 -4.07 1.00 -6.18
C ILE A 25 -5.11 2.11 -6.13
N LEU A 26 -5.86 2.34 -7.22
CA LEU A 26 -6.90 3.36 -7.27
C LEU A 26 -8.05 3.06 -6.32
N VAL A 27 -8.50 1.80 -6.21
CA VAL A 27 -9.52 1.42 -5.24
C VAL A 27 -9.00 1.61 -3.83
N GLY A 28 -7.77 1.21 -3.51
CA GLY A 28 -7.15 1.46 -2.22
C GLY A 28 -7.07 2.95 -1.88
N ALA A 29 -6.69 3.80 -2.84
CA ALA A 29 -6.69 5.25 -2.69
C ALA A 29 -8.10 5.80 -2.42
N ALA A 30 -9.10 5.34 -3.17
CA ALA A 30 -10.48 5.77 -2.98
C ALA A 30 -11.03 5.35 -1.61
N LEU A 31 -10.63 4.18 -1.10
CA LEU A 31 -11.02 3.71 0.23
C LEU A 31 -10.32 4.47 1.37
N SER A 32 -9.19 5.13 1.14
CA SER A 32 -8.54 5.94 2.18
C SER A 32 -9.20 7.30 2.38
N VAL A 33 -9.82 7.88 1.33
CA VAL A 33 -10.47 9.21 1.36
C VAL A 33 -11.54 9.34 2.46
N PRO A 34 -12.49 8.40 2.66
CA PRO A 34 -13.49 8.49 3.72
C PRO A 34 -12.91 8.68 5.13
N GLY A 35 -11.71 8.19 5.39
CA GLY A 35 -11.03 8.35 6.68
C GLY A 35 -10.63 9.79 7.01
N SER A 36 -10.50 10.64 5.99
CA SER A 36 -10.28 12.08 6.18
C SER A 36 -11.54 12.85 6.61
N VAL A 37 -12.72 12.28 6.35
CA VAL A 37 -14.01 12.93 6.62
C VAL A 37 -14.57 12.52 7.98
N SER A 38 -14.43 11.24 8.34
CA SER A 38 -14.92 10.71 9.61
C SER A 38 -14.04 9.57 10.10
N LYS A 39 -13.71 9.60 11.39
CA LYS A 39 -12.95 8.52 12.06
C LYS A 39 -13.67 7.18 11.97
N SER A 40 -14.99 7.16 12.14
CA SER A 40 -15.79 5.93 12.06
C SER A 40 -15.79 5.34 10.66
N LEU A 41 -15.86 6.19 9.63
CA LEU A 41 -15.71 5.75 8.24
C LEU A 41 -14.28 5.27 7.98
N GLY A 42 -13.27 5.98 8.46
CA GLY A 42 -11.86 5.59 8.33
C GLY A 42 -11.57 4.20 8.88
N VAL A 43 -12.14 3.83 10.04
CA VAL A 43 -11.99 2.49 10.60
C VAL A 43 -12.66 1.44 9.70
N LEU A 44 -13.89 1.67 9.26
CA LEU A 44 -14.65 0.71 8.45
C LEU A 44 -14.02 0.50 7.05
N PHE A 45 -13.63 1.60 6.39
CA PHE A 45 -12.98 1.55 5.09
C PHE A 45 -11.52 1.07 5.18
N GLY A 46 -10.85 1.33 6.30
CA GLY A 46 -9.55 0.72 6.62
C GLY A 46 -9.64 -0.80 6.70
N LEU A 47 -10.69 -1.34 7.31
CA LEU A 47 -10.94 -2.79 7.32
C LEU A 47 -11.19 -3.35 5.91
N LEU A 48 -11.99 -2.65 5.08
CA LEU A 48 -12.20 -3.04 3.68
C LEU A 48 -10.91 -3.04 2.86
N THR A 49 -9.97 -2.15 3.19
CA THR A 49 -8.66 -2.09 2.51
C THR A 49 -7.86 -3.38 2.73
N TYR A 50 -7.99 -4.05 3.89
CA TYR A 50 -7.35 -5.35 4.09
C TYR A 50 -7.91 -6.44 3.17
N CYS A 51 -9.17 -6.34 2.74
CA CYS A 51 -9.73 -7.25 1.76
C CYS A 51 -9.03 -7.13 0.39
N LEU A 52 -8.41 -5.99 0.08
CA LEU A 52 -7.63 -5.81 -1.16
C LEU A 52 -6.27 -6.51 -1.12
N ALA A 53 -5.78 -6.92 0.05
CA ALA A 53 -4.53 -7.68 0.14
C ALA A 53 -4.62 -9.03 -0.59
N PHE A 54 -5.79 -9.68 -0.55
CA PHE A 54 -6.01 -10.95 -1.23
C PHE A 54 -5.92 -10.86 -2.76
N PRO A 55 -6.69 -10.00 -3.46
CA PRO A 55 -6.55 -9.84 -4.91
C PRO A 55 -5.17 -9.30 -5.30
N TRP A 56 -4.54 -8.48 -4.47
CA TRP A 56 -3.15 -8.06 -4.67
C TRP A 56 -2.23 -9.28 -4.74
N ILE A 57 -2.22 -10.15 -3.73
CA ILE A 57 -1.39 -11.36 -3.72
C ILE A 57 -1.68 -12.27 -4.92
N ILE A 58 -2.94 -12.44 -5.31
CA ILE A 58 -3.32 -13.30 -6.44
C ILE A 58 -2.70 -12.83 -7.76
N ILE A 59 -2.76 -11.53 -8.07
CA ILE A 59 -2.18 -11.03 -9.33
C ILE A 59 -0.66 -11.28 -9.37
N TRP A 60 0.01 -11.20 -8.22
CA TRP A 60 1.43 -11.50 -8.11
C TRP A 60 1.76 -12.97 -8.37
N VAL A 61 1.01 -13.90 -7.77
CA VAL A 61 1.18 -15.34 -8.00
C VAL A 61 1.01 -15.66 -9.49
N LYS A 62 -0.02 -15.08 -10.13
CA LYS A 62 -0.33 -15.30 -11.54
C LYS A 62 0.77 -14.75 -12.46
N ARG A 63 1.29 -13.54 -12.20
CA ARG A 63 2.37 -12.95 -13.00
C ARG A 63 3.67 -13.75 -12.89
N LEU A 64 4.02 -14.20 -11.68
CA LEU A 64 5.23 -15.01 -11.49
C LEU A 64 5.17 -16.37 -12.16
N ARG A 65 4.01 -17.03 -12.13
CA ARG A 65 3.77 -18.28 -12.88
C ARG A 65 3.84 -18.07 -14.40
N THR A 66 3.62 -16.85 -14.88
CA THR A 66 3.71 -16.54 -16.31
C THR A 66 5.15 -16.52 -16.79
N GLY A 67 6.05 -15.92 -16.00
CA GLY A 67 7.50 -15.95 -16.24
C GLY A 67 8.20 -17.22 -15.73
N ASP A 68 7.46 -18.32 -15.58
CA ASP A 68 7.92 -19.63 -15.10
C ASP A 68 8.72 -19.59 -13.77
N LYS A 69 8.45 -18.59 -12.93
CA LYS A 69 9.03 -18.45 -11.59
C LYS A 69 8.18 -19.17 -10.54
N SER A 70 8.80 -19.53 -9.42
CA SER A 70 8.10 -20.18 -8.31
C SER A 70 7.10 -19.21 -7.66
N GLY A 71 5.92 -19.72 -7.28
CA GLY A 71 4.89 -18.92 -6.59
C GLY A 71 5.36 -18.36 -5.24
N TRP A 72 6.39 -18.96 -4.63
CA TRP A 72 7.01 -18.48 -3.39
C TRP A 72 7.76 -17.16 -3.56
N MET A 73 8.16 -16.80 -4.79
CA MET A 73 8.80 -15.50 -5.05
C MET A 73 7.87 -14.31 -4.76
N VAL A 74 6.55 -14.52 -4.66
CA VAL A 74 5.61 -13.50 -4.20
C VAL A 74 6.06 -12.91 -2.86
N MET A 75 6.58 -13.73 -1.94
CA MET A 75 7.05 -13.26 -0.64
C MET A 75 8.19 -12.26 -0.76
N ALA A 76 9.09 -12.42 -1.75
CA ALA A 76 10.16 -11.46 -1.99
C ALA A 76 9.63 -10.12 -2.51
N TYR A 77 8.62 -10.13 -3.39
CA TYR A 77 7.98 -8.91 -3.87
C TYR A 77 7.13 -8.23 -2.79
N MET A 78 6.50 -9.00 -1.89
CA MET A 78 5.84 -8.44 -0.70
C MET A 78 6.85 -7.82 0.26
N ALA A 79 7.99 -8.48 0.51
CA ALA A 79 9.06 -7.91 1.33
C ALA A 79 9.61 -6.61 0.74
N MET A 80 9.79 -6.54 -0.58
CA MET A 80 10.16 -5.31 -1.28
C MET A 80 9.09 -4.22 -1.15
N TYR A 81 7.81 -4.56 -1.29
CA TYR A 81 6.72 -3.62 -1.06
C TYR A 81 6.74 -3.05 0.36
N PHE A 82 6.91 -3.90 1.37
CA PHE A 82 7.05 -3.47 2.76
C PHE A 82 8.28 -2.58 2.96
N ALA A 83 9.41 -2.90 2.31
CA ALA A 83 10.60 -2.05 2.37
C ALA A 83 10.31 -0.65 1.81
N PHE A 84 9.64 -0.53 0.66
CA PHE A 84 9.25 0.77 0.11
C PHE A 84 8.26 1.52 0.99
N LEU A 85 7.29 0.82 1.60
CA LEU A 85 6.40 1.44 2.58
C LEU A 85 7.15 2.00 3.78
N VAL A 86 8.07 1.24 4.37
CA VAL A 86 8.85 1.68 5.54
C VAL A 86 9.77 2.84 5.19
N ILE A 87 10.45 2.78 4.05
CA ILE A 87 11.31 3.87 3.57
C ILE A 87 10.47 5.12 3.32
N GLY A 88 9.35 4.99 2.60
CA GLY A 88 8.46 6.08 2.30
C GLY A 88 7.83 6.70 3.55
N ALA A 89 7.40 5.88 4.52
CA ALA A 89 6.88 6.37 5.79
C ALA A 89 7.95 7.06 6.62
N SER A 90 9.17 6.52 6.64
CA SER A 90 10.32 7.14 7.33
C SER A 90 10.65 8.51 6.76
N ILE A 91 10.67 8.64 5.43
CA ILE A 91 10.90 9.93 4.76
C ILE A 91 9.81 10.94 5.13
N VAL A 92 8.55 10.51 5.13
CA VAL A 92 7.42 11.37 5.53
C VAL A 92 7.54 11.80 6.98
N LEU A 93 7.81 10.86 7.90
CA LEU A 93 7.95 11.18 9.31
C LEU A 93 9.10 12.16 9.55
N ILE A 94 10.28 11.89 9.00
CA ILE A 94 11.43 12.78 9.15
C ILE A 94 11.16 14.16 8.53
N GLY A 95 10.52 14.21 7.35
CA GLY A 95 10.31 15.45 6.62
C GLY A 95 9.14 16.32 7.07
N PHE A 96 8.10 15.72 7.66
CA PHE A 96 6.83 16.42 7.95
C PHE A 96 6.42 16.45 9.41
N GLY A 97 7.08 15.70 10.32
CA GLY A 97 6.54 15.60 11.68
C GLY A 97 7.38 14.91 12.75
N GLY A 98 8.63 14.55 12.47
CA GLY A 98 9.43 13.71 13.35
C GLY A 98 9.71 14.38 14.70
N GLU A 99 10.06 15.67 14.68
CA GLU A 99 10.35 16.44 15.89
C GLU A 99 9.08 16.73 16.70
N GLU A 100 7.99 17.09 16.03
CA GLU A 100 6.69 17.36 16.67
C GLU A 100 6.15 16.11 17.39
N PHE A 101 6.21 14.94 16.73
CA PHE A 101 5.79 13.69 17.34
C PHE A 101 6.62 13.32 18.57
N VAL A 102 7.94 13.46 18.49
CA VAL A 102 8.85 13.22 19.62
C VAL A 102 8.58 14.19 20.76
N GLY A 103 8.28 15.45 20.47
CA GLY A 103 7.85 16.45 21.44
C GLY A 103 6.58 16.03 22.19
N ILE A 104 5.52 15.69 21.45
CA ILE A 104 4.23 15.24 22.04
C ILE A 104 4.42 13.97 22.89
N LEU A 105 5.26 13.03 22.45
CA LEU A 105 5.58 11.82 23.22
C LEU A 105 6.34 12.14 24.51
N ASN A 106 7.34 13.02 24.46
CA ASN A 106 8.11 13.41 25.63
C ASN A 106 7.24 14.13 26.67
N GLU A 107 6.38 15.06 26.24
CA GLU A 107 5.42 15.74 27.12
C GLU A 107 4.47 14.74 27.81
N LYS A 108 4.03 13.69 27.11
CA LYS A 108 3.23 12.62 27.70
C LYS A 108 4.02 11.81 28.73
N ILE A 109 5.24 11.41 28.39
CA ILE A 109 6.08 10.58 29.27
C ILE A 109 6.42 11.34 30.56
N SER A 110 6.65 12.65 30.45
CA SER A 110 6.87 13.56 31.58
C SER A 110 5.60 13.85 32.39
N ASN A 111 4.43 13.32 32.01
CA ASN A 111 3.11 13.60 32.59
C ASN A 111 2.74 15.10 32.58
N GLU A 112 3.31 15.89 31.66
CA GLU A 112 3.04 17.32 31.55
C GLU A 112 1.68 17.60 30.90
N ILE A 113 1.22 16.67 30.06
CA ILE A 113 -0.08 16.75 29.38
C ILE A 113 -1.02 15.65 29.85
N SER A 114 -2.32 15.97 29.91
CA SER A 114 -3.35 14.98 30.22
C SER A 114 -3.51 13.95 29.09
N GLN A 115 -4.03 12.76 29.40
CA GLN A 115 -4.34 11.75 28.36
C GLN A 115 -5.28 12.31 27.28
N THR A 116 -6.22 13.17 27.67
CA THR A 116 -7.14 13.87 26.76
C THR A 116 -6.41 14.81 25.80
N GLU A 117 -5.49 15.63 26.30
CA GLU A 117 -4.72 16.58 25.49
C GLU A 117 -3.74 15.87 24.55
N TYR A 118 -3.11 14.79 25.02
CA TYR A 118 -2.28 13.93 24.17
C TYR A 118 -3.06 13.40 22.96
N MET A 119 -4.29 12.93 23.17
CA MET A 119 -5.10 12.36 22.09
C MET A 119 -5.52 13.42 21.06
N GLU A 120 -5.78 14.66 21.51
CA GLU A 120 -6.10 15.78 20.62
C GLU A 120 -4.90 16.17 19.75
N ARG A 121 -3.71 16.29 20.35
CA ARG A 121 -2.47 16.63 19.61
C ARG A 121 -2.09 15.54 18.61
N ILE A 122 -2.19 14.28 18.99
CA ILE A 122 -1.94 13.14 18.09
C ILE A 122 -2.97 13.09 16.96
N GLU A 123 -4.22 13.47 17.21
CA GLU A 123 -5.23 13.54 16.14
C GLU A 123 -4.91 14.66 15.14
N GLY A 124 -4.54 15.85 15.63
CA GLY A 124 -4.08 16.95 14.78
C GLY A 124 -2.88 16.54 13.93
N PHE A 125 -1.88 15.93 14.56
CA PHE A 125 -0.69 15.40 13.90
C PHE A 125 -1.03 14.33 12.85
N SER A 126 -1.91 13.39 13.17
CA SER A 126 -2.35 12.33 12.25
C SER A 126 -3.03 12.90 11.00
N LYS A 127 -3.82 13.97 11.14
CA LYS A 127 -4.47 14.65 10.00
C LYS A 127 -3.44 15.32 9.09
N GLN A 128 -2.40 15.93 9.64
CA GLN A 128 -1.33 16.54 8.84
C GLN A 128 -0.55 15.49 8.04
N LEU A 129 -0.25 14.35 8.67
CA LEU A 129 0.49 13.26 8.02
C LEU A 129 -0.35 12.43 7.05
N PHE A 130 -1.69 12.49 7.12
CA PHE A 130 -2.58 11.64 6.32
C PHE A 130 -2.26 11.70 4.83
N LEU A 131 -2.16 12.90 4.27
CA LEU A 131 -1.97 13.09 2.83
C LEU A 131 -0.54 12.72 2.38
N PRO A 132 0.54 13.17 3.04
CA PRO A 132 1.90 12.70 2.78
C PRO A 132 2.05 11.16 2.87
N LEU A 133 1.48 10.52 3.89
CA LEU A 133 1.53 9.07 4.06
C LEU A 133 0.76 8.33 2.96
N THR A 134 -0.41 8.86 2.58
CA THR A 134 -1.20 8.28 1.48
C THR A 134 -0.43 8.34 0.17
N ILE A 135 0.14 9.50 -0.19
CA ILE A 135 0.97 9.65 -1.40
C ILE A 135 2.16 8.69 -1.37
N SER A 136 2.84 8.60 -0.23
CA SER A 136 3.98 7.71 -0.04
C SER A 136 3.59 6.23 -0.26
N GLY A 137 2.45 5.80 0.29
CA GLY A 137 1.91 4.46 0.07
C GLY A 137 1.54 4.17 -1.38
N LEU A 138 0.98 5.14 -2.11
CA LEU A 138 0.69 5.02 -3.54
C LEU A 138 1.98 4.88 -4.35
N LEU A 139 3.00 5.69 -4.05
CA LEU A 139 4.31 5.61 -4.71
C LEU A 139 4.98 4.26 -4.45
N ALA A 140 4.97 3.77 -3.21
CA ALA A 140 5.50 2.44 -2.87
C ALA A 140 4.79 1.33 -3.67
N SER A 141 3.46 1.41 -3.79
CA SER A 141 2.67 0.45 -4.55
C SER A 141 3.00 0.49 -6.04
N LEU A 142 3.10 1.69 -6.63
CA LEU A 142 3.43 1.87 -8.04
C LEU A 142 4.86 1.40 -8.34
N LEU A 143 5.84 1.79 -7.52
CA LEU A 143 7.23 1.39 -7.68
C LEU A 143 7.37 -0.13 -7.64
N THR A 144 6.71 -0.79 -6.69
CA THR A 144 6.71 -2.25 -6.60
C THR A 144 6.14 -2.87 -7.88
N LEU A 145 5.02 -2.35 -8.38
CA LEU A 145 4.35 -2.85 -9.58
C LEU A 145 5.25 -2.72 -10.82
N PHE A 146 5.87 -1.56 -11.03
CA PHE A 146 6.72 -1.29 -12.19
C PHE A 146 8.06 -2.03 -12.15
N ILE A 147 8.73 -2.06 -10.98
CA ILE A 147 10.00 -2.78 -10.82
C ILE A 147 9.79 -4.27 -11.11
N ALA A 148 8.68 -4.83 -10.62
CA ALA A 148 8.40 -6.23 -10.82
C ALA A 148 7.99 -6.61 -12.24
N ASP A 149 7.17 -5.78 -12.89
CA ASP A 149 6.83 -6.04 -14.28
C ASP A 149 8.08 -6.12 -15.15
N ARG A 150 9.07 -5.25 -14.90
CA ARG A 150 10.38 -5.31 -15.58
C ARG A 150 11.27 -6.48 -15.16
N ALA A 151 11.16 -6.95 -13.93
CA ALA A 151 11.99 -8.04 -13.41
C ALA A 151 11.49 -9.45 -13.80
N ILE A 152 10.29 -9.56 -14.36
CA ILE A 152 9.68 -10.83 -14.77
C ILE A 152 9.74 -10.94 -16.30
N PRO A 153 10.31 -12.02 -16.86
CA PRO A 153 10.39 -12.20 -18.31
C PRO A 153 9.01 -12.10 -18.96
N GLN A 154 8.94 -11.44 -20.12
CA GLN A 154 7.71 -11.37 -20.93
C GLN A 154 7.44 -12.72 -21.59
N TYR A 155 6.17 -13.11 -21.64
CA TYR A 155 5.74 -14.34 -22.31
C TYR A 155 5.45 -14.02 -23.79
N GLU A 156 5.70 -14.96 -24.71
CA GLU A 156 5.53 -14.74 -26.17
C GLU A 156 4.11 -14.33 -26.62
N GLY A 157 3.12 -14.40 -25.72
CA GLY A 157 1.76 -13.88 -25.92
C GLY A 157 1.52 -12.42 -25.48
N ASP A 158 2.55 -11.69 -25.03
CA ASP A 158 2.47 -10.29 -24.54
C ASP A 158 2.44 -9.24 -25.67
N THR A 159 2.15 -9.62 -26.93
CA THR A 159 2.01 -8.64 -28.02
C THR A 159 0.61 -7.99 -28.01
N PRO A 160 0.52 -6.67 -28.30
CA PRO A 160 -0.72 -5.89 -28.20
C PRO A 160 -1.83 -6.37 -29.14
#